data_AF-A0A924Y8U5-F1
#
_entry.id   AF-A0A924Y8U5-F1
#
_cell.length_a   1.000
_cell.length_b   1.000
_cell.length_c   1.000
_cell.angle_alpha   90.00
_cell.angle_beta   90.00
_cell.angle_gamma   90.00
#
_symmetry.space_group_name_H-M   'P 1'
#
loop_
_entity.id
_entity.type
_entity.pdbx_description
1 polymer ?
#
loop_
_entity_poly.entity_id
_entity_poly.type
_entity_poly.pdbx_seq_one_letter_code
_entity_poly.pdbx_strand_id
1 'polypeptide(L)'
;MIKVAMIGAGSVVFSKNLTGDLLSFPEFKDATFSYMDIDEDRLQVGAALCEKVGKTLGANPTIEATTDRRKALAGADFVINMVQIGGFDSTLVDFEIPRKYGLNFTIADTTGPGGLFRALRTYPMLFGLVADMTDVCPNAVLLNYSNPMSMNMQTITRTSNIQAVGLCHSVQGTLNELMRYIGENPDEITFLCAGINHMAFYQKLEKRGEDLYPRLFEIADEKIASNQNAVRFELMKRLGYYVTESSEHNAEYNSFFIPRGPEQVAKFGVPIDEYLRRCDGIVDEFERLKVFSKSDEPMAFHKSHEYGSIIIDSIVNGKPSVVYGNMPNNGAISNLPNDAIAEVPTLVDRAGLQFTTVGALDPQLIGYMMPHVIQHELFIRAAMEGRRDHVYQACMNDPLTAATMSLDQIVAMCDELIVGHGFEKDGGFLPDLDAKKTRVPSSGKSFNPPTPKELRASWDAAQKVGHEDAILNWKVLGAFASGENGISTAFVPENIDESVLSTGTPPEGNEWKGGIADKRGFVNLRKSAGNVSFAAAYAYTEIETIHSRETALKYLADDGIKIWLNGTEIQNDDVLSRHEGEVTVYLKEGINRLLLKVTRGEGGDWGFSVSVPKANF
;
A
#
# COMPACT_ATOMS: atom_id res chain seq x y z
N MET A 1 10.63 -15.18 31.11
CA MET A 1 11.20 -14.39 30.01
C MET A 1 10.14 -14.38 28.93
N ILE A 2 9.76 -13.20 28.43
CA ILE A 2 8.67 -13.08 27.46
C ILE A 2 9.16 -13.59 26.11
N LYS A 3 8.37 -14.43 25.44
CA LYS A 3 8.67 -14.96 24.11
C LYS A 3 7.64 -14.48 23.09
N VAL A 4 8.13 -13.84 22.01
CA VAL A 4 7.33 -13.39 20.87
C VAL A 4 7.73 -14.17 19.62
N ALA A 5 6.80 -14.95 19.07
CA ALA A 5 6.98 -15.63 17.80
C ALA A 5 6.57 -14.71 16.64
N MET A 6 7.48 -14.51 15.67
CA MET A 6 7.28 -13.66 14.50
C MET A 6 7.12 -14.55 13.26
N ILE A 7 5.88 -14.80 12.82
CA ILE A 7 5.55 -15.66 11.68
C ILE A 7 5.48 -14.81 10.41
N GLY A 8 6.31 -15.14 9.41
CA GLY A 8 6.53 -14.30 8.23
C GLY A 8 7.60 -13.24 8.45
N ALA A 9 8.62 -13.54 9.26
CA ALA A 9 9.69 -12.61 9.66
C ALA A 9 10.60 -12.13 8.52
N GLY A 10 10.46 -12.72 7.32
CA GLY A 10 11.07 -12.23 6.09
C GLY A 10 10.47 -10.90 5.60
N SER A 11 9.40 -10.41 6.21
CA SER A 11 8.97 -9.01 6.09
C SER A 11 9.91 -8.11 6.90
N VAL A 12 11.13 -7.92 6.40
CA VAL A 12 12.28 -7.39 7.18
C VAL A 12 12.03 -6.00 7.78
N VAL A 13 11.38 -5.09 7.06
CA VAL A 13 11.07 -3.75 7.55
C VAL A 13 10.08 -3.83 8.71
N PHE A 14 9.00 -4.58 8.51
CA PHE A 14 7.91 -4.68 9.47
C PHE A 14 8.34 -5.41 10.75
N SER A 15 9.03 -6.54 10.59
CA SER A 15 9.59 -7.32 11.70
C SER A 15 10.56 -6.48 12.53
N LYS A 16 11.43 -5.71 11.87
CA LYS A 16 12.38 -4.81 12.52
C LYS A 16 11.66 -3.72 13.32
N ASN A 17 10.64 -3.08 12.76
CA ASN A 17 9.90 -2.01 13.44
C ASN A 17 9.20 -2.53 14.70
N LEU A 18 8.44 -3.62 14.60
CA LEU A 18 7.74 -4.20 15.75
C LEU A 18 8.68 -4.67 16.86
N THR A 19 9.78 -5.32 16.50
CA THR A 19 10.80 -5.72 17.48
C THR A 19 11.44 -4.50 18.13
N GLY A 20 11.76 -3.45 17.36
CA GLY A 20 12.27 -2.20 17.92
C GLY A 20 11.29 -1.54 18.89
N ASP A 21 10.01 -1.50 18.56
CA ASP A 21 8.99 -0.93 19.44
C ASP A 21 8.88 -1.71 20.74
N LEU A 22 8.89 -3.03 20.68
CA LEU A 22 8.86 -3.89 21.87
C LEU A 22 10.11 -3.66 22.73
N LEU A 23 11.30 -3.65 22.12
CA LEU A 23 12.56 -3.39 22.81
C LEU A 23 12.66 -1.98 23.41
N SER A 24 11.82 -1.04 22.98
CA SER A 24 11.73 0.29 23.58
C SER A 24 11.14 0.27 25.00
N PHE A 25 10.42 -0.80 25.36
CA PHE A 25 9.86 -1.00 26.69
C PHE A 25 10.86 -1.73 27.61
N PRO A 26 11.05 -1.27 28.87
CA PRO A 26 12.04 -1.86 29.78
C PRO A 26 11.90 -3.37 30.00
N GLU A 27 10.67 -3.89 30.05
CA GLU A 27 10.37 -5.29 30.37
C GLU A 27 10.70 -6.27 29.24
N PHE A 28 10.94 -5.76 28.03
CA PHE A 28 11.22 -6.55 26.84
C PHE A 28 12.68 -6.55 26.43
N LYS A 29 13.55 -5.81 27.16
CA LYS A 29 14.97 -5.70 26.83
C LYS A 29 15.71 -7.04 26.76
N ASP A 30 15.24 -8.03 27.51
CA ASP A 30 15.79 -9.39 27.55
C ASP A 30 14.79 -10.43 26.99
N ALA A 31 13.81 -10.01 26.18
CA ALA A 31 12.81 -10.91 25.59
C ALA A 31 13.43 -11.86 24.56
N THR A 32 12.75 -12.98 24.32
CA THR A 32 13.05 -13.90 23.22
C THR A 32 12.18 -13.56 22.02
N PHE A 33 12.80 -13.39 20.85
CA PHE A 33 12.11 -13.22 19.58
C PHE A 33 12.42 -14.42 18.68
N SER A 34 11.41 -15.24 18.40
CA SER A 34 11.56 -16.39 17.49
C SER A 34 11.08 -16.00 16.10
N TYR A 35 12.04 -15.72 15.22
CA TYR A 35 11.82 -15.35 13.83
C TYR A 35 11.59 -16.60 13.00
N MET A 36 10.45 -16.64 12.30
CA MET A 36 10.10 -17.73 11.41
C MET A 36 9.70 -17.24 10.03
N ASP A 37 10.36 -17.79 9.02
CA ASP A 37 10.02 -17.62 7.61
C ASP A 37 10.46 -18.87 6.83
N ILE A 38 9.93 -19.05 5.62
CA ILE A 38 10.36 -20.11 4.70
C ILE A 38 11.61 -19.71 3.90
N ASP A 39 11.88 -18.41 3.80
CA ASP A 39 13.06 -17.86 3.12
C ASP A 39 14.21 -17.61 4.10
N GLU A 40 15.23 -18.47 4.06
CA GLU A 40 16.39 -18.40 4.95
C GLU A 40 17.22 -17.12 4.78
N ASP A 41 17.30 -16.56 3.58
CA ASP A 41 18.10 -15.35 3.32
C ASP A 41 17.40 -14.13 3.92
N ARG A 42 16.09 -14.00 3.69
CA ARG A 42 15.28 -12.93 4.33
C ARG A 42 15.29 -13.04 5.84
N LEU A 43 15.24 -14.27 6.36
CA LEU A 43 15.29 -14.56 7.79
C LEU A 43 16.61 -14.10 8.42
N GLN A 44 17.75 -14.39 7.79
CA GLN A 44 19.06 -13.95 8.25
C GLN A 44 19.19 -12.42 8.25
N VAL A 45 18.70 -11.75 7.20
CA VAL A 45 18.68 -10.29 7.13
C VAL A 45 17.82 -9.71 8.25
N GLY A 46 16.61 -10.24 8.46
CA GLY A 46 15.71 -9.80 9.52
C GLY A 46 16.32 -9.93 10.92
N ALA A 47 16.93 -11.08 11.23
CA ALA A 47 17.60 -11.31 12.51
C ALA A 47 18.74 -10.32 12.75
N ALA A 48 19.63 -10.13 11.77
CA ALA A 48 20.76 -9.21 11.87
C ALA A 48 20.33 -7.75 12.07
N LEU A 49 19.26 -7.30 11.40
CA LEU A 49 18.71 -5.97 11.62
C LEU A 49 18.15 -5.82 13.04
N CYS A 50 17.54 -6.85 13.59
CA CYS A 50 16.96 -6.78 14.94
C CYS A 50 18.04 -6.74 16.02
N GLU A 51 19.14 -7.47 15.86
CA GLU A 51 20.33 -7.32 16.71
C GLU A 51 20.87 -5.89 16.69
N LYS A 52 20.90 -5.25 15.50
CA LYS A 52 21.31 -3.85 15.37
C LYS A 52 20.35 -2.90 16.11
N VAL A 53 19.02 -3.07 16.00
CA VAL A 53 18.07 -2.26 16.77
C VAL A 53 18.29 -2.45 18.28
N GLY A 54 18.46 -3.69 18.73
CA GLY A 54 18.69 -4.01 20.14
C GLY A 54 19.91 -3.29 20.71
N LYS A 55 21.03 -3.28 19.97
CA LYS A 55 22.24 -2.51 20.33
C LYS A 55 21.95 -1.03 20.48
N THR A 56 21.23 -0.41 19.54
CA THR A 56 20.85 1.01 19.60
C THR A 56 20.01 1.33 20.83
N LEU A 57 19.11 0.42 21.23
CA LEU A 57 18.22 0.60 22.38
C LEU A 57 18.86 0.21 23.73
N GLY A 58 20.10 -0.28 23.73
CA GLY A 58 20.74 -0.84 24.92
C GLY A 58 19.92 -2.00 25.49
N ALA A 59 19.47 -2.91 24.62
CA ALA A 59 18.73 -4.12 24.93
C ALA A 59 19.53 -5.35 24.49
N ASN A 60 19.28 -6.50 25.13
CA ASN A 60 19.97 -7.77 24.88
C ASN A 60 18.96 -8.90 24.59
N PRO A 61 18.13 -8.78 23.53
CA PRO A 61 17.18 -9.84 23.21
C PRO A 61 17.87 -11.13 22.80
N THR A 62 17.21 -12.26 23.06
CA THR A 62 17.55 -13.53 22.44
C THR A 62 16.81 -13.65 21.11
N ILE A 63 17.52 -13.78 19.99
CA ILE A 63 16.90 -13.95 18.67
C ILE A 63 17.10 -15.39 18.20
N GLU A 64 16.00 -16.08 17.92
CA GLU A 64 16.00 -17.44 17.39
C GLU A 64 15.47 -17.42 15.95
N ALA A 65 16.31 -17.73 14.96
CA ALA A 65 15.88 -17.88 13.57
C ALA A 65 15.58 -19.34 13.25
N THR A 66 14.43 -19.65 12.66
CA THR A 66 14.08 -21.00 12.21
C THR A 66 13.11 -21.01 11.03
N THR A 67 13.18 -22.06 10.20
CA THR A 67 12.17 -22.36 9.17
C THR A 67 11.06 -23.28 9.69
N ASP A 68 11.17 -23.78 10.93
CA ASP A 68 10.18 -24.64 11.57
C ASP A 68 9.18 -23.82 12.40
N ARG A 69 7.93 -23.78 11.93
CA ARG A 69 6.83 -23.06 12.58
C ARG A 69 6.59 -23.54 14.02
N ARG A 70 6.55 -24.85 14.26
CA ARG A 70 6.26 -25.39 15.60
C ARG A 70 7.39 -25.07 16.58
N LYS A 71 8.64 -25.08 16.13
CA LYS A 71 9.79 -24.65 16.94
C LYS A 71 9.69 -23.17 17.34
N ALA A 72 9.30 -22.31 16.40
CA ALA A 72 9.12 -20.88 16.68
C ALA A 72 7.99 -20.64 17.70
N LEU A 73 6.86 -21.34 17.53
CA LEU A 73 5.68 -21.20 18.39
C LEU A 73 5.84 -21.78 19.80
N ALA A 74 6.67 -22.82 19.97
CA ALA A 74 6.78 -23.55 21.24
C ALA A 74 7.08 -22.61 22.43
N GLY A 75 6.15 -22.53 23.38
CA GLY A 75 6.26 -21.70 24.58
C GLY A 75 6.19 -20.19 24.34
N ALA A 76 5.69 -19.73 23.19
CA ALA A 76 5.46 -18.31 22.95
C ALA A 76 4.33 -17.76 23.83
N ASP A 77 4.47 -16.51 24.28
CA ASP A 77 3.41 -15.75 24.98
C ASP A 77 2.59 -14.91 23.98
N PHE A 78 3.24 -14.48 22.89
CA PHE A 78 2.63 -13.69 21.82
C PHE A 78 3.08 -14.22 20.47
N VAL A 79 2.18 -14.20 19.49
CA VAL A 79 2.47 -14.61 18.12
C VAL A 79 2.03 -13.48 17.20
N ILE A 80 2.96 -12.96 16.39
CA ILE A 80 2.69 -11.93 15.40
C ILE A 80 2.73 -12.58 14.02
N ASN A 81 1.63 -12.54 13.29
CA ASN A 81 1.52 -13.11 11.94
C ASN A 81 1.55 -12.02 10.86
N MET A 82 2.47 -12.13 9.90
CA MET A 82 2.80 -11.10 8.91
C MET A 82 3.02 -11.67 7.50
N VAL A 83 2.54 -12.87 7.23
CA VAL A 83 2.78 -13.55 5.94
C VAL A 83 2.08 -12.88 4.77
N GLN A 84 2.62 -13.12 3.57
CA GLN A 84 1.95 -12.90 2.29
C GLN A 84 2.11 -14.17 1.44
N ILE A 85 1.06 -15.00 1.37
CA ILE A 85 1.12 -16.28 0.66
C ILE A 85 1.19 -16.06 -0.86
N GLY A 86 2.23 -16.66 -1.46
CA GLY A 86 2.49 -16.62 -2.89
C GLY A 86 3.21 -15.37 -3.41
N GLY A 87 3.45 -14.37 -2.54
CA GLY A 87 4.22 -13.17 -2.86
C GLY A 87 3.73 -12.43 -4.12
N PHE A 88 4.68 -11.77 -4.81
CA PHE A 88 4.37 -10.96 -5.99
C PHE A 88 3.81 -11.77 -7.17
N ASP A 89 4.27 -13.01 -7.36
CA ASP A 89 3.80 -13.84 -8.49
C ASP A 89 2.31 -14.17 -8.35
N SER A 90 1.82 -14.45 -7.13
CA SER A 90 0.38 -14.63 -6.90
C SER A 90 -0.40 -13.31 -7.00
N THR A 91 0.19 -12.18 -6.60
CA THR A 91 -0.42 -10.86 -6.84
C THR A 91 -0.60 -10.61 -8.34
N LEU A 92 0.36 -11.00 -9.20
CA LEU A 92 0.18 -10.89 -10.64
C LEU A 92 -1.00 -11.75 -11.14
N VAL A 93 -1.19 -12.96 -10.61
CA VAL A 93 -2.38 -13.77 -10.94
C VAL A 93 -3.68 -13.03 -10.56
N ASP A 94 -3.71 -12.42 -9.37
CA ASP A 94 -4.86 -11.68 -8.84
C ASP A 94 -5.23 -10.46 -9.69
N PHE A 95 -4.27 -9.87 -10.42
CA PHE A 95 -4.50 -8.72 -11.31
C PHE A 95 -4.71 -9.13 -12.77
N GLU A 96 -3.82 -9.96 -13.32
CA GLU A 96 -3.78 -10.27 -14.75
C GLU A 96 -4.97 -11.11 -15.20
N ILE A 97 -5.45 -12.06 -14.39
CA ILE A 97 -6.61 -12.86 -14.77
C ILE A 97 -7.87 -11.97 -14.82
N PRO A 98 -8.26 -11.22 -13.77
CA PRO A 98 -9.42 -10.35 -13.84
C PRO A 98 -9.35 -9.28 -14.93
N ARG A 99 -8.14 -8.79 -15.26
CA ARG A 99 -7.94 -7.82 -16.35
C ARG A 99 -8.39 -8.36 -17.71
N LYS A 100 -8.22 -9.67 -17.98
CA LYS A 100 -8.74 -10.30 -19.22
C LYS A 100 -10.27 -10.20 -19.35
N TYR A 101 -10.97 -10.01 -18.24
CA TYR A 101 -12.42 -9.86 -18.16
C TYR A 101 -12.86 -8.38 -18.06
N GLY A 102 -11.92 -7.43 -18.15
CA GLY A 102 -12.20 -5.99 -18.05
C GLY A 102 -12.24 -5.46 -16.62
N LEU A 103 -11.87 -6.26 -15.62
CA LEU A 103 -11.82 -5.83 -14.22
C LEU A 103 -10.43 -5.34 -13.85
N ASN A 104 -10.33 -4.06 -13.49
CA ASN A 104 -9.08 -3.43 -13.07
C ASN A 104 -9.17 -3.04 -11.60
N PHE A 105 -8.02 -3.04 -10.93
CA PHE A 105 -7.88 -2.76 -9.50
C PHE A 105 -6.87 -1.65 -9.27
N THR A 106 -6.94 -1.04 -8.09
CA THR A 106 -5.85 -0.23 -7.56
C THR A 106 -4.94 -1.11 -6.69
N ILE A 107 -5.53 -1.89 -5.78
CA ILE A 107 -4.80 -2.62 -4.74
C ILE A 107 -5.08 -4.13 -4.75
N ALA A 108 -6.33 -4.55 -4.85
CA ALA A 108 -6.78 -5.95 -4.91
C ALA A 108 -6.30 -6.84 -3.73
N ASP A 109 -5.98 -6.28 -2.57
CA ASP A 109 -5.39 -7.03 -1.45
C ASP A 109 -6.38 -7.38 -0.33
N THR A 110 -7.58 -6.79 -0.34
CA THR A 110 -8.52 -6.84 0.79
C THR A 110 -9.90 -7.34 0.39
N THR A 111 -10.53 -6.74 -0.63
CA THR A 111 -11.86 -7.13 -1.11
C THR A 111 -11.82 -7.52 -2.59
N GLY A 112 -13.00 -7.81 -3.15
CA GLY A 112 -13.12 -8.22 -4.54
C GLY A 112 -12.45 -9.56 -4.84
N PRO A 113 -12.36 -9.94 -6.12
CA PRO A 113 -11.75 -11.20 -6.52
C PRO A 113 -10.29 -11.32 -6.05
N GLY A 114 -9.49 -10.27 -6.14
CA GLY A 114 -8.10 -10.28 -5.66
C GLY A 114 -8.00 -10.56 -4.16
N GLY A 115 -8.73 -9.80 -3.34
CA GLY A 115 -8.78 -10.02 -1.89
C GLY A 115 -9.34 -11.40 -1.52
N LEU A 116 -10.44 -11.83 -2.17
CA LEU A 116 -11.06 -13.13 -1.94
C LEU A 116 -10.07 -14.28 -2.20
N PHE A 117 -9.38 -14.26 -3.34
CA PHE A 117 -8.42 -15.31 -3.68
C PHE A 117 -7.17 -15.24 -2.80
N ARG A 118 -6.73 -14.04 -2.39
CA ARG A 118 -5.69 -13.89 -1.37
C ARG A 118 -6.07 -14.52 -0.03
N ALA A 119 -7.31 -14.34 0.42
CA ALA A 119 -7.82 -15.00 1.62
C ALA A 119 -7.88 -16.53 1.45
N LEU A 120 -8.35 -17.02 0.29
CA LEU A 120 -8.37 -18.46 0.00
C LEU A 120 -6.97 -19.07 0.01
N ARG A 121 -5.96 -18.39 -0.56
CA ARG A 121 -4.55 -18.84 -0.46
C ARG A 121 -4.03 -18.84 0.98
N THR A 122 -4.50 -17.91 1.80
CA THR A 122 -4.01 -17.73 3.17
C THR A 122 -4.68 -18.70 4.15
N TYR A 123 -5.90 -19.18 3.83
CA TYR A 123 -6.68 -20.07 4.69
C TYR A 123 -5.93 -21.33 5.15
N PRO A 124 -5.28 -22.13 4.28
CA PRO A 124 -4.58 -23.34 4.75
C PRO A 124 -3.44 -23.04 5.73
N MET A 125 -2.69 -21.95 5.49
CA MET A 125 -1.63 -21.50 6.39
C MET A 125 -2.20 -21.13 7.76
N LEU A 126 -3.22 -20.27 7.81
CA LEU A 126 -3.81 -19.82 9.07
C LEU A 126 -4.48 -20.96 9.83
N PHE A 127 -5.18 -21.85 9.14
CA PHE A 127 -5.77 -23.06 9.73
C PHE A 127 -4.69 -23.92 10.41
N GLY A 128 -3.56 -24.15 9.73
CA GLY A 128 -2.43 -24.87 10.30
C GLY A 128 -1.73 -24.12 11.45
N LEU A 129 -1.61 -22.79 11.35
CA LEU A 129 -1.01 -21.96 12.39
C LEU A 129 -1.79 -22.04 13.70
N VAL A 130 -3.11 -21.86 13.68
CA VAL A 130 -3.93 -21.88 14.90
C VAL A 130 -4.04 -23.29 15.49
N ALA A 131 -3.97 -24.33 14.65
CA ALA A 131 -3.86 -25.72 15.12
C ALA A 131 -2.54 -25.96 15.86
N ASP A 132 -1.40 -25.53 15.27
CA ASP A 132 -0.10 -25.63 15.93
C ASP A 132 -0.05 -24.82 17.24
N MET A 133 -0.60 -23.61 17.25
CA MET A 133 -0.69 -22.78 18.46
C MET A 133 -1.49 -23.47 19.56
N THR A 134 -2.61 -24.10 19.21
CA THR A 134 -3.44 -24.86 20.17
C THR A 134 -2.64 -25.99 20.84
N ASP A 135 -1.72 -26.61 20.11
CA ASP A 135 -0.87 -27.68 20.65
C ASP A 135 0.30 -27.16 21.51
N VAL A 136 1.02 -26.13 21.03
CA VAL A 136 2.35 -25.79 21.57
C VAL A 136 2.42 -24.47 22.34
N CYS A 137 1.42 -23.60 22.20
CA CYS A 137 1.30 -22.33 22.92
C CYS A 137 -0.17 -21.87 23.07
N PRO A 138 -1.07 -22.69 23.65
CA PRO A 138 -2.51 -22.42 23.67
C PRO A 138 -2.94 -21.14 24.40
N ASN A 139 -2.07 -20.59 25.25
CA ASN A 139 -2.31 -19.36 26.00
C ASN A 139 -1.77 -18.11 25.30
N ALA A 140 -1.10 -18.26 24.15
CA ALA A 140 -0.53 -17.14 23.43
C ALA A 140 -1.62 -16.27 22.78
N VAL A 141 -1.39 -14.96 22.74
CA VAL A 141 -2.25 -14.05 21.97
C VAL A 141 -1.71 -13.94 20.53
N LEU A 142 -2.58 -14.18 19.55
CA LEU A 142 -2.28 -14.01 18.13
C LEU A 142 -2.61 -12.59 17.66
N LEU A 143 -1.61 -11.87 17.18
CA LEU A 143 -1.72 -10.56 16.56
C LEU A 143 -1.56 -10.73 15.05
N ASN A 144 -2.66 -10.66 14.31
CA ASN A 144 -2.65 -10.85 12.86
C ASN A 144 -2.52 -9.51 12.13
N TYR A 145 -1.47 -9.39 11.31
CA TYR A 145 -1.25 -8.27 10.38
C TYR A 145 -1.44 -8.66 8.91
N SER A 146 -1.56 -9.96 8.61
CA SER A 146 -1.78 -10.43 7.25
C SER A 146 -3.18 -10.04 6.75
N ASN A 147 -3.22 -9.35 5.61
CA ASN A 147 -4.44 -9.12 4.84
C ASN A 147 -4.84 -10.33 3.98
N PRO A 148 -6.15 -10.50 3.68
CA PRO A 148 -7.26 -9.61 4.05
C PRO A 148 -7.74 -9.79 5.49
N MET A 149 -7.76 -8.71 6.28
CA MET A 149 -7.94 -8.81 7.73
C MET A 149 -9.22 -9.53 8.16
N SER A 150 -10.38 -9.09 7.64
CA SER A 150 -11.68 -9.63 8.04
C SER A 150 -11.82 -11.11 7.67
N MET A 151 -11.37 -11.52 6.49
CA MET A 151 -11.42 -12.92 6.05
C MET A 151 -10.39 -13.80 6.80
N ASN A 152 -9.20 -13.28 7.07
CA ASN A 152 -8.19 -13.99 7.84
C ASN A 152 -8.63 -14.18 9.30
N MET A 153 -9.26 -13.16 9.91
CA MET A 153 -9.84 -13.28 11.25
C MET A 153 -11.06 -14.22 11.28
N GLN A 154 -11.86 -14.33 10.21
CA GLN A 154 -12.86 -15.40 10.09
C GLN A 154 -12.19 -16.78 10.16
N THR A 155 -11.09 -16.99 9.43
CA THR A 155 -10.35 -18.26 9.46
C THR A 155 -9.92 -18.59 10.89
N ILE A 156 -9.25 -17.65 11.57
CA ILE A 156 -8.73 -17.84 12.92
C ILE A 156 -9.86 -18.18 13.92
N THR A 157 -10.94 -17.39 13.90
CA THR A 157 -11.99 -17.46 14.94
C THR A 157 -13.02 -18.56 14.69
N ARG A 158 -13.21 -19.00 13.44
CA ARG A 158 -14.13 -20.10 13.09
C ARG A 158 -13.49 -21.48 13.20
N THR A 159 -12.16 -21.54 13.29
CA THR A 159 -11.40 -22.81 13.31
C THR A 159 -10.58 -23.03 14.58
N SER A 160 -10.57 -22.07 15.51
CA SER A 160 -9.87 -22.19 16.79
C SER A 160 -10.50 -21.33 17.89
N ASN A 161 -10.07 -21.57 19.13
CA ASN A 161 -10.38 -20.71 20.28
C ASN A 161 -9.16 -19.88 20.74
N ILE A 162 -8.14 -19.74 19.89
CA ILE A 162 -6.97 -18.93 20.20
C ILE A 162 -7.41 -17.47 20.38
N GLN A 163 -6.94 -16.83 21.45
CA GLN A 163 -7.18 -15.40 21.64
C GLN A 163 -6.44 -14.64 20.54
N ALA A 164 -7.18 -13.91 19.72
CA ALA A 164 -6.63 -13.26 18.53
C ALA A 164 -7.23 -11.87 18.29
N VAL A 165 -6.42 -10.99 17.70
CA VAL A 165 -6.84 -9.68 17.23
C VAL A 165 -6.21 -9.38 15.88
N GLY A 166 -7.02 -8.90 14.94
CA GLY A 166 -6.55 -8.41 13.67
C GLY A 166 -6.20 -6.92 13.73
N LEU A 167 -5.07 -6.53 13.15
CA LEU A 167 -4.50 -5.18 13.29
C LEU A 167 -4.25 -4.53 11.95
N CYS A 168 -4.77 -3.32 11.80
CA CYS A 168 -4.50 -2.42 10.67
C CYS A 168 -4.19 -1.02 11.21
N HIS A 169 -3.38 -0.25 10.49
CA HIS A 169 -3.00 1.10 10.88
C HIS A 169 -3.98 2.19 10.41
N SER A 170 -5.04 1.78 9.70
CA SER A 170 -5.94 2.68 8.99
C SER A 170 -6.60 3.74 9.89
N VAL A 171 -7.02 3.34 11.09
CA VAL A 171 -7.74 4.23 12.01
C VAL A 171 -6.81 5.30 12.60
N GLN A 172 -5.63 4.94 13.12
CA GLN A 172 -4.71 5.97 13.63
C GLN A 172 -4.12 6.82 12.50
N GLY A 173 -3.82 6.21 11.35
CA GLY A 173 -3.29 6.92 10.18
C GLY A 173 -4.28 7.96 9.65
N THR A 174 -5.55 7.57 9.50
CA THR A 174 -6.60 8.47 9.02
C THR A 174 -6.86 9.61 10.00
N LEU A 175 -6.85 9.36 11.31
CA LEU A 175 -7.02 10.44 12.29
C LEU A 175 -5.92 11.49 12.13
N ASN A 176 -4.66 11.05 12.08
CA ASN A 176 -3.51 11.95 11.92
C ASN A 176 -3.61 12.78 10.62
N GLU A 177 -4.06 12.16 9.54
CA GLU A 177 -4.28 12.81 8.25
C GLU A 177 -5.39 13.86 8.31
N LEU A 178 -6.57 13.51 8.84
CA LEU A 178 -7.68 14.43 9.00
C LEU A 178 -7.29 15.64 9.85
N MET A 179 -6.59 15.42 10.96
CA MET A 179 -6.18 16.49 11.86
C MET A 179 -5.13 17.40 11.20
N ARG A 180 -4.22 16.86 10.39
CA ARG A 180 -3.31 17.66 9.58
C ARG A 180 -4.06 18.60 8.63
N TYR A 181 -5.12 18.13 7.97
CA TYR A 181 -5.88 18.95 7.03
C TYR A 181 -6.56 20.16 7.68
N ILE A 182 -7.00 20.04 8.93
CA ILE A 182 -7.68 21.12 9.65
C ILE A 182 -6.79 21.82 10.68
N GLY A 183 -5.51 21.46 10.77
CA GLY A 183 -4.53 22.10 11.67
C GLY A 183 -4.71 21.76 13.15
N GLU A 184 -5.15 20.54 13.46
CA GLU A 184 -5.38 20.06 14.82
C GLU A 184 -4.31 19.07 15.30
N ASN A 185 -4.15 18.97 16.62
CA ASN A 185 -3.32 17.93 17.24
C ASN A 185 -4.16 16.67 17.49
N PRO A 186 -3.86 15.51 16.88
CA PRO A 186 -4.63 14.27 17.07
C PRO A 186 -4.71 13.79 18.53
N ASP A 187 -3.73 14.11 19.37
CA ASP A 187 -3.73 13.73 20.79
C ASP A 187 -4.79 14.50 21.62
N GLU A 188 -5.33 15.59 21.09
CA GLU A 188 -6.38 16.41 21.75
C GLU A 188 -7.80 16.03 21.31
N ILE A 189 -7.95 14.99 20.50
CA ILE A 189 -9.20 14.67 19.79
C ILE A 189 -9.88 13.46 20.40
N THR A 190 -11.17 13.61 20.69
CA THR A 190 -12.04 12.49 21.06
C THR A 190 -12.74 11.98 19.82
N PHE A 191 -12.59 10.70 19.50
CA PHE A 191 -13.24 10.12 18.34
C PHE A 191 -13.81 8.72 18.62
N LEU A 192 -14.79 8.33 17.82
CA LEU A 192 -15.32 6.97 17.74
C LEU A 192 -15.29 6.54 16.28
N CYS A 193 -14.53 5.51 15.96
CA CYS A 193 -14.52 4.89 14.64
C CYS A 193 -15.13 3.48 14.73
N ALA A 194 -15.95 3.10 13.76
CA ALA A 194 -16.56 1.77 13.79
C ALA A 194 -16.96 1.29 12.40
N GLY A 195 -16.81 -0.01 12.16
CA GLY A 195 -17.26 -0.68 10.95
C GLY A 195 -16.58 -2.03 10.82
N ILE A 196 -16.04 -2.30 9.63
CA ILE A 196 -15.18 -3.47 9.34
C ILE A 196 -13.82 -2.96 8.85
N ASN A 197 -12.80 -3.83 8.84
CA ASN A 197 -11.47 -3.45 8.36
C ASN A 197 -11.52 -2.71 7.00
N HIS A 198 -10.77 -1.60 6.90
CA HIS A 198 -10.71 -0.69 5.75
C HIS A 198 -12.03 0.01 5.35
N MET A 199 -13.11 -0.19 6.11
CA MET A 199 -14.42 0.45 5.90
C MET A 199 -15.06 0.80 7.24
N ALA A 200 -14.25 1.31 8.17
CA ALA A 200 -14.72 1.89 9.41
C ALA A 200 -14.96 3.38 9.22
N PHE A 201 -15.98 3.93 9.88
CA PHE A 201 -16.35 5.34 9.73
C PHE A 201 -16.22 6.07 11.05
N TYR A 202 -15.72 7.30 11.01
CA TYR A 202 -15.61 8.17 12.20
C TYR A 202 -16.99 8.67 12.60
N GLN A 203 -17.71 7.89 13.41
CA GLN A 203 -19.04 8.23 13.94
C GLN A 203 -19.02 9.51 14.78
N LYS A 204 -17.89 9.79 15.42
CA LYS A 204 -17.67 10.95 16.28
C LYS A 204 -16.27 11.49 16.07
N LEU A 205 -16.11 12.80 15.98
CA LEU A 205 -14.82 13.48 15.86
C LEU A 205 -14.91 14.87 16.51
N GLU A 206 -14.41 15.00 17.75
CA GLU A 206 -14.61 16.20 18.56
C GLU A 206 -13.32 16.72 19.21
N LYS A 207 -13.21 18.05 19.33
CA LYS A 207 -12.23 18.71 20.19
C LYS A 207 -12.94 19.42 21.33
N ARG A 208 -12.69 18.99 22.58
CA ARG A 208 -13.31 19.57 23.79
C ARG A 208 -14.85 19.64 23.71
N GLY A 209 -15.48 18.67 23.05
CA GLY A 209 -16.93 18.58 22.85
C GLY A 209 -17.47 19.35 21.63
N GLU A 210 -16.62 20.01 20.85
CA GLU A 210 -17.00 20.65 19.58
C GLU A 210 -16.79 19.68 18.41
N ASP A 211 -17.82 19.51 17.58
CA ASP A 211 -17.79 18.65 16.38
C ASP A 211 -16.89 19.25 15.29
N LEU A 212 -15.98 18.42 14.75
CA LEU A 212 -15.02 18.82 13.74
C LEU A 212 -15.47 18.55 12.31
N TYR A 213 -16.57 17.81 12.09
CA TYR A 213 -17.08 17.56 10.74
C TYR A 213 -17.36 18.82 9.91
N PRO A 214 -17.96 19.90 10.45
CA PRO A 214 -18.17 21.12 9.68
C PRO A 214 -16.90 21.64 8.99
N ARG A 215 -15.76 21.61 9.69
CA ARG A 215 -14.45 22.03 9.15
C ARG A 215 -13.94 21.08 8.06
N LEU A 216 -14.22 19.77 8.18
CA LEU A 216 -13.89 18.81 7.12
C LEU A 216 -14.76 19.03 5.87
N PHE A 217 -16.04 19.36 6.03
CA PHE A 217 -16.91 19.68 4.90
C PHE A 217 -16.49 20.97 4.18
N GLU A 218 -16.00 21.97 4.90
CA GLU A 218 -15.49 23.23 4.32
C GLU A 218 -14.33 23.01 3.35
N ILE A 219 -13.43 22.06 3.64
CA ILE A 219 -12.26 21.76 2.80
C ILE A 219 -12.51 20.65 1.76
N ALA A 220 -13.65 19.96 1.80
CA ALA A 220 -13.86 18.74 1.02
C ALA A 220 -13.72 18.96 -0.50
N ASP A 221 -14.28 20.05 -1.03
CA ASP A 221 -14.20 20.36 -2.47
C ASP A 221 -12.76 20.71 -2.90
N GLU A 222 -12.00 21.40 -2.06
CA GLU A 222 -10.57 21.67 -2.30
C GLU A 222 -9.76 20.37 -2.33
N LYS A 223 -9.98 19.47 -1.38
CA LYS A 223 -9.27 18.19 -1.31
C LYS A 223 -9.60 17.28 -2.49
N ILE A 224 -10.86 17.27 -2.92
CA ILE A 224 -11.27 16.56 -4.14
C ILE A 224 -10.58 17.18 -5.37
N ALA A 225 -10.63 18.51 -5.54
CA ALA A 225 -10.05 19.18 -6.71
C ALA A 225 -8.52 19.05 -6.80
N SER A 226 -7.83 18.91 -5.66
CA SER A 226 -6.38 18.71 -5.57
C SER A 226 -5.96 17.23 -5.51
N ASN A 227 -6.88 16.29 -5.72
CA ASN A 227 -6.66 14.85 -5.65
C ASN A 227 -6.08 14.34 -4.31
N GLN A 228 -6.26 15.09 -3.22
CA GLN A 228 -5.86 14.68 -1.88
C GLN A 228 -6.99 13.86 -1.23
N ASN A 229 -6.86 12.53 -1.24
CA ASN A 229 -7.90 11.62 -0.76
C ASN A 229 -9.30 11.89 -1.38
N ALA A 230 -9.34 12.23 -2.67
CA ALA A 230 -10.55 12.70 -3.34
C ALA A 230 -11.73 11.72 -3.25
N VAL A 231 -11.49 10.42 -3.39
CA VAL A 231 -12.53 9.37 -3.26
C VAL A 231 -13.15 9.38 -1.87
N ARG A 232 -12.35 9.46 -0.80
CA ARG A 232 -12.85 9.42 0.58
C ARG A 232 -13.60 10.69 0.96
N PHE A 233 -13.14 11.85 0.50
CA PHE A 233 -13.87 13.11 0.68
C PHE A 233 -15.19 13.12 -0.11
N GLU A 234 -15.21 12.56 -1.32
CA GLU A 234 -16.46 12.39 -2.07
C GLU A 234 -17.42 11.44 -1.34
N LEU A 235 -16.93 10.32 -0.82
CA LEU A 235 -17.73 9.41 0.01
C LEU A 235 -18.25 10.11 1.27
N MET A 236 -17.44 10.90 1.97
CA MET A 236 -17.88 11.70 3.12
C MET A 236 -19.02 12.66 2.75
N LYS A 237 -18.90 13.36 1.61
CA LYS A 237 -19.96 14.26 1.12
C LYS A 237 -21.29 13.55 0.84
N ARG A 238 -21.27 12.26 0.50
CA ARG A 238 -22.48 11.49 0.17
C ARG A 238 -23.03 10.67 1.33
N LEU A 239 -22.15 10.16 2.19
CA LEU A 239 -22.49 9.25 3.29
C LEU A 239 -22.57 9.96 4.65
N GLY A 240 -22.07 11.20 4.74
CA GLY A 240 -22.08 12.02 5.95
C GLY A 240 -20.89 11.79 6.89
N TYR A 241 -20.12 10.72 6.68
CA TYR A 241 -19.03 10.31 7.56
C TYR A 241 -17.76 9.99 6.76
N TYR A 242 -16.60 10.33 7.31
CA TYR A 242 -15.32 10.00 6.69
C TYR A 242 -14.99 8.52 6.94
N VAL A 243 -14.61 7.82 5.88
CA VAL A 243 -14.30 6.38 5.89
C VAL A 243 -12.80 6.13 6.05
N THR A 244 -12.43 5.04 6.71
CA THR A 244 -11.06 4.56 6.77
C THR A 244 -10.61 3.92 5.46
N GLU A 245 -9.31 3.76 5.43
CA GLU A 245 -8.39 3.41 4.36
C GLU A 245 -8.39 4.32 3.14
N SER A 246 -7.25 4.34 2.46
CA SER A 246 -6.91 5.30 1.42
C SER A 246 -7.90 5.34 0.24
N SER A 247 -7.83 6.42 -0.56
CA SER A 247 -8.67 6.59 -1.76
C SER A 247 -8.50 5.47 -2.78
N GLU A 248 -7.28 4.93 -2.88
CA GLU A 248 -6.97 3.81 -3.76
C GLU A 248 -7.84 2.61 -3.41
N HIS A 249 -7.90 2.22 -2.14
CA HIS A 249 -8.74 1.12 -1.66
C HIS A 249 -10.23 1.42 -1.85
N ASN A 250 -10.68 2.58 -1.40
CA ASN A 250 -12.09 2.94 -1.50
C ASN A 250 -12.58 3.12 -2.96
N ALA A 251 -11.68 3.33 -3.93
CA ALA A 251 -12.06 3.39 -5.34
C ALA A 251 -12.50 2.02 -5.90
N GLU A 252 -11.98 0.92 -5.35
CA GLU A 252 -12.27 -0.45 -5.78
C GLU A 252 -13.32 -1.17 -4.89
N TYR A 253 -13.72 -0.60 -3.76
CA TYR A 253 -14.70 -1.23 -2.86
C TYR A 253 -16.16 -0.97 -3.27
N ASN A 254 -16.41 -0.08 -4.22
CA ASN A 254 -17.76 0.31 -4.61
C ASN A 254 -17.90 0.49 -6.12
N SER A 255 -19.13 0.74 -6.57
CA SER A 255 -19.47 0.91 -7.99
C SER A 255 -19.45 2.37 -8.47
N PHE A 256 -18.96 3.31 -7.66
CA PHE A 256 -19.08 4.74 -7.92
C PHE A 256 -17.89 5.34 -8.68
N PHE A 257 -16.75 4.64 -8.73
CA PHE A 257 -15.51 5.15 -9.32
C PHE A 257 -15.07 4.33 -10.54
N ILE A 258 -14.27 3.27 -10.34
CA ILE A 258 -13.64 2.50 -11.42
C ILE A 258 -14.64 2.04 -12.50
N PRO A 259 -15.82 1.48 -12.18
CA PRO A 259 -16.80 1.04 -13.19
C PRO A 259 -17.41 2.15 -14.04
N ARG A 260 -17.24 3.42 -13.66
CA ARG A 260 -17.80 4.57 -14.40
C ARG A 260 -16.89 5.04 -15.54
N GLY A 261 -15.78 4.35 -15.77
CA GLY A 261 -14.91 4.57 -16.91
C GLY A 261 -13.79 5.58 -16.64
N PRO A 262 -12.94 5.80 -17.66
CA PRO A 262 -11.66 6.52 -17.50
C PRO A 262 -11.83 7.98 -17.09
N GLU A 263 -12.91 8.66 -17.50
CA GLU A 263 -13.18 10.04 -17.08
C GLU A 263 -13.38 10.16 -15.57
N GLN A 264 -14.12 9.22 -14.98
CA GLN A 264 -14.33 9.17 -13.53
C GLN A 264 -13.03 8.83 -12.80
N VAL A 265 -12.27 7.86 -13.31
CA VAL A 265 -10.95 7.49 -12.78
C VAL A 265 -10.01 8.69 -12.74
N ALA A 266 -9.92 9.44 -13.85
CA ALA A 266 -9.08 10.64 -13.97
C ALA A 266 -9.55 11.76 -13.03
N LYS A 267 -10.87 12.01 -12.96
CA LYS A 267 -11.46 13.04 -12.11
C LYS A 267 -11.10 12.89 -10.62
N PHE A 268 -10.96 11.66 -10.15
CA PHE A 268 -10.68 11.37 -8.74
C PHE A 268 -9.24 10.87 -8.50
N GLY A 269 -8.37 10.95 -9.51
CA GLY A 269 -6.97 10.53 -9.40
C GLY A 269 -6.80 9.07 -8.98
N VAL A 270 -7.66 8.16 -9.45
CA VAL A 270 -7.64 6.75 -9.01
C VAL A 270 -6.45 6.02 -9.65
N PRO A 271 -5.48 5.52 -8.86
CA PRO A 271 -4.24 4.97 -9.40
C PRO A 271 -4.38 3.46 -9.67
N ILE A 272 -4.84 3.11 -10.86
CA ILE A 272 -4.92 1.70 -11.31
C ILE A 272 -3.52 1.05 -11.24
N ASP A 273 -3.46 -0.22 -10.82
CA ASP A 273 -2.24 -1.03 -10.66
C ASP A 273 -1.24 -0.55 -9.60
N GLU A 274 -1.68 0.25 -8.63
CA GLU A 274 -0.82 0.81 -7.59
C GLU A 274 -0.10 -0.25 -6.76
N TYR A 275 -0.78 -1.33 -6.39
CA TYR A 275 -0.14 -2.37 -5.59
C TYR A 275 0.92 -3.17 -6.34
N LEU A 276 0.77 -3.34 -7.67
CA LEU A 276 1.82 -3.97 -8.48
C LEU A 276 3.09 -3.11 -8.52
N ARG A 277 2.95 -1.78 -8.62
CA ARG A 277 4.09 -0.84 -8.52
C ARG A 277 4.76 -0.91 -7.15
N ARG A 278 3.98 -0.97 -6.06
CA ARG A 278 4.50 -1.13 -4.69
C ARG A 278 5.28 -2.43 -4.52
N CYS A 279 4.73 -3.54 -5.02
CA CYS A 279 5.39 -4.85 -4.93
C CYS A 279 6.74 -4.89 -5.67
N ASP A 280 6.84 -4.26 -6.84
CA ASP A 280 8.08 -4.18 -7.61
C ASP A 280 9.16 -3.38 -6.86
N GLY A 281 8.79 -2.29 -6.18
CA GLY A 281 9.72 -1.46 -5.40
C GLY A 281 10.33 -2.14 -4.16
N ILE A 282 9.63 -3.11 -3.56
CA ILE A 282 10.08 -3.81 -2.34
C ILE A 282 11.36 -4.63 -2.59
N VAL A 283 11.57 -5.11 -3.83
CA VAL A 283 12.76 -5.91 -4.19
C VAL A 283 14.04 -5.08 -4.02
N ASP A 284 14.04 -3.84 -4.51
CA ASP A 284 15.19 -2.94 -4.40
C ASP A 284 15.48 -2.55 -2.94
N GLU A 285 14.43 -2.36 -2.14
CA GLU A 285 14.58 -2.06 -0.70
C GLU A 285 15.21 -3.23 0.07
N PHE A 286 14.79 -4.46 -0.22
CA PHE A 286 15.36 -5.65 0.42
C PHE A 286 16.86 -5.77 0.16
N GLU A 287 17.31 -5.58 -1.09
CA GLU A 287 18.74 -5.64 -1.43
C GLU A 287 19.55 -4.56 -0.67
N ARG A 288 19.01 -3.35 -0.53
CA ARG A 288 19.64 -2.29 0.29
C ARG A 288 19.75 -2.71 1.76
N LEU A 289 18.68 -3.25 2.33
CA LEU A 289 18.66 -3.72 3.72
C LEU A 289 19.59 -4.90 3.96
N LYS A 290 19.76 -5.77 2.97
CA LYS A 290 20.71 -6.90 3.01
C LYS A 290 22.16 -6.45 3.04
N VAL A 291 22.50 -5.39 2.31
CA VAL A 291 23.83 -4.76 2.40
C VAL A 291 23.99 -4.07 3.76
N PHE A 292 23.00 -3.29 4.17
CA PHE A 292 23.02 -2.56 5.44
C PHE A 292 23.07 -3.48 6.68
N SER A 293 22.42 -4.64 6.65
CA SER A 293 22.44 -5.59 7.78
C SER A 293 23.83 -6.14 8.06
N LYS A 294 24.73 -6.14 7.06
CA LYS A 294 26.12 -6.61 7.16
C LYS A 294 27.13 -5.50 7.44
N SER A 295 26.74 -4.23 7.39
CA SER A 295 27.65 -3.11 7.65
C SER A 295 27.86 -2.92 9.16
N ASP A 296 28.90 -2.18 9.56
CA ASP A 296 29.07 -1.71 10.93
C ASP A 296 28.28 -0.43 11.24
N GLU A 297 27.56 0.11 10.25
CA GLU A 297 26.80 1.35 10.44
C GLU A 297 25.70 1.16 11.49
N PRO A 298 25.59 2.09 12.47
CA PRO A 298 24.56 2.02 13.49
C PRO A 298 23.19 2.30 12.87
N MET A 299 22.17 1.65 13.40
CA MET A 299 20.80 1.87 12.94
C MET A 299 20.08 2.84 13.88
N ALA A 300 19.54 3.91 13.32
CA ALA A 300 18.62 4.78 14.04
C ALA A 300 17.33 4.02 14.37
N PHE A 301 16.80 4.25 15.56
CA PHE A 301 15.50 3.74 15.98
C PHE A 301 14.50 4.89 16.08
N HIS A 302 13.36 4.70 15.42
CA HIS A 302 12.18 5.55 15.57
C HIS A 302 11.02 4.64 15.94
N LYS A 303 10.34 4.97 17.04
CA LYS A 303 9.17 4.22 17.48
C LYS A 303 8.07 4.33 16.43
N SER A 304 7.52 3.19 16.02
CA SER A 304 6.43 3.14 15.07
C SER A 304 5.08 3.43 15.75
N HIS A 305 4.02 3.50 14.94
CA HIS A 305 2.64 3.69 15.40
C HIS A 305 1.82 2.38 15.34
N GLU A 306 2.51 1.23 15.32
CA GLU A 306 1.87 -0.07 15.24
C GLU A 306 1.26 -0.49 16.59
N TYR A 307 -0.01 -0.92 16.56
CA TYR A 307 -0.74 -1.30 17.77
C TYR A 307 -0.19 -2.53 18.48
N GLY A 308 0.49 -3.44 17.77
CA GLY A 308 0.89 -4.72 18.34
C GLY A 308 1.83 -4.59 19.54
N SER A 309 2.79 -3.66 19.48
CA SER A 309 3.68 -3.39 20.61
C SER A 309 2.94 -2.79 21.81
N ILE A 310 1.95 -1.93 21.56
CA ILE A 310 1.09 -1.33 22.59
C ILE A 310 0.21 -2.38 23.26
N ILE A 311 -0.40 -3.29 22.48
CA ILE A 311 -1.23 -4.37 23.00
C ILE A 311 -0.42 -5.27 23.92
N ILE A 312 0.77 -5.68 23.47
CA ILE A 312 1.66 -6.56 24.22
C ILE A 312 2.13 -5.86 25.52
N ASP A 313 2.53 -4.59 25.46
CA ASP A 313 2.87 -3.78 26.64
C ASP A 313 1.70 -3.68 27.63
N SER A 314 0.50 -3.36 27.14
CA SER A 314 -0.71 -3.25 27.96
C SER A 314 -1.07 -4.55 28.68
N ILE A 315 -0.92 -5.71 28.02
CA ILE A 315 -1.20 -7.02 28.62
C ILE A 315 -0.16 -7.36 29.69
N VAL A 316 1.12 -7.17 29.39
CA VAL A 316 2.24 -7.53 30.30
C VAL A 316 2.29 -6.61 31.52
N ASN A 317 2.24 -5.29 31.28
CA ASN A 317 2.47 -4.27 32.30
C ASN A 317 1.16 -3.80 32.94
N GLY A 318 0.02 -4.00 32.30
CA GLY A 318 -1.29 -3.58 32.79
C GLY A 318 -1.58 -2.10 32.63
N LYS A 319 -0.79 -1.39 31.83
CA LYS A 319 -1.08 0.00 31.46
C LYS A 319 -2.24 0.00 30.45
N PRO A 320 -3.42 0.55 30.77
CA PRO A 320 -4.54 0.51 29.86
C PRO A 320 -4.27 1.29 28.58
N SER A 321 -4.67 0.74 27.44
CA SER A 321 -4.68 1.41 26.14
C SER A 321 -5.98 1.13 25.39
N VAL A 322 -6.32 2.00 24.43
CA VAL A 322 -7.42 1.77 23.50
C VAL A 322 -6.83 1.62 22.11
N VAL A 323 -7.11 0.49 21.47
CA VAL A 323 -6.75 0.21 20.08
C VAL A 323 -8.02 -0.05 19.28
N TYR A 324 -7.93 0.02 17.95
CA TYR A 324 -9.02 -0.41 17.08
C TYR A 324 -8.68 -1.79 16.54
N GLY A 325 -9.27 -2.82 17.15
CA GLY A 325 -8.99 -4.22 16.88
C GLY A 325 -10.08 -4.86 16.02
N ASN A 326 -9.69 -5.83 15.20
CA ASN A 326 -10.60 -6.61 14.36
C ASN A 326 -10.89 -7.96 15.03
N MET A 327 -12.13 -8.17 15.47
CA MET A 327 -12.59 -9.37 16.19
C MET A 327 -14.07 -9.68 15.85
N PRO A 328 -14.59 -10.88 16.20
CA PRO A 328 -16.00 -11.21 15.99
C PRO A 328 -16.91 -10.17 16.65
N ASN A 329 -17.89 -9.69 15.89
CA ASN A 329 -18.73 -8.56 16.23
C ASN A 329 -19.45 -8.76 17.56
N ASN A 330 -20.05 -9.94 17.78
CA ASN A 330 -20.72 -10.30 19.05
C ASN A 330 -21.63 -9.19 19.62
N GLY A 331 -22.33 -8.47 18.75
CA GLY A 331 -23.24 -7.38 19.12
C GLY A 331 -22.58 -6.03 19.41
N ALA A 332 -21.28 -5.87 19.17
CA ALA A 332 -20.59 -4.58 19.30
C ALA A 332 -21.21 -3.52 18.38
N ILE A 333 -21.37 -3.86 17.10
CA ILE A 333 -22.22 -3.13 16.17
C ILE A 333 -23.54 -3.89 16.03
N SER A 334 -24.62 -3.32 16.54
CA SER A 334 -25.87 -4.04 16.80
C SER A 334 -26.65 -4.43 15.55
N ASN A 335 -26.36 -3.79 14.42
CA ASN A 335 -26.96 -4.07 13.12
C ASN A 335 -25.99 -4.74 12.13
N LEU A 336 -24.88 -5.31 12.61
CA LEU A 336 -24.05 -6.28 11.90
C LEU A 336 -24.30 -7.71 12.40
N PRO A 337 -24.10 -8.75 11.56
CA PRO A 337 -24.12 -10.14 12.02
C PRO A 337 -23.13 -10.36 13.18
N ASN A 338 -23.46 -11.23 14.14
CA ASN A 338 -22.60 -11.49 15.30
C ASN A 338 -21.25 -12.13 14.92
N ASP A 339 -21.25 -12.92 13.86
CA ASP A 339 -20.09 -13.62 13.33
C ASP A 339 -19.29 -12.79 12.32
N ALA A 340 -19.75 -11.59 11.93
CA ALA A 340 -18.93 -10.66 11.14
C ALA A 340 -17.70 -10.22 11.95
N ILE A 341 -16.58 -9.96 11.29
CA ILE A 341 -15.43 -9.34 11.94
C ILE A 341 -15.63 -7.82 11.92
N ALA A 342 -15.72 -7.22 13.08
CA ALA A 342 -15.89 -5.78 13.26
C ALA A 342 -14.58 -5.12 13.71
N GLU A 343 -14.39 -3.87 13.30
CA GLU A 343 -13.30 -2.99 13.73
C GLU A 343 -13.89 -1.89 14.63
N VAL A 344 -13.63 -1.96 15.93
CA VAL A 344 -14.20 -1.04 16.94
C VAL A 344 -13.18 -0.80 18.07
N PRO A 345 -13.43 0.18 18.97
CA PRO A 345 -12.56 0.41 20.12
C PRO A 345 -12.44 -0.84 21.00
N THR A 346 -11.21 -1.19 21.33
CA THR A 346 -10.86 -2.33 22.17
C THR A 346 -9.98 -1.82 23.31
N LEU A 347 -10.47 -1.92 24.54
CA LEU A 347 -9.67 -1.66 25.73
C LEU A 347 -8.70 -2.83 25.93
N VAL A 348 -7.44 -2.51 26.20
CA VAL A 348 -6.39 -3.51 26.43
C VAL A 348 -5.69 -3.21 27.75
N ASP A 349 -5.64 -4.20 28.62
CA ASP A 349 -4.92 -4.17 29.90
C ASP A 349 -4.56 -5.62 30.34
N ARG A 350 -4.30 -5.85 31.64
CA ARG A 350 -4.00 -7.19 32.18
C ARG A 350 -5.12 -8.21 32.00
N ALA A 351 -6.37 -7.78 31.80
CA ALA A 351 -7.48 -8.66 31.49
C ALA A 351 -7.52 -9.07 30.01
N GLY A 352 -6.59 -8.56 29.19
CA GLY A 352 -6.52 -8.85 27.77
C GLY A 352 -7.33 -7.87 26.92
N LEU A 353 -7.87 -8.36 25.83
CA LEU A 353 -8.62 -7.60 24.84
C LEU A 353 -10.10 -7.52 25.25
N GLN A 354 -10.63 -6.31 25.43
CA GLN A 354 -12.00 -6.07 25.86
C GLN A 354 -12.72 -5.22 24.80
N PHE A 355 -13.61 -5.85 24.04
CA PHE A 355 -14.31 -5.26 22.90
C PHE A 355 -15.43 -4.31 23.36
N THR A 356 -15.51 -3.11 22.78
CA THR A 356 -16.50 -2.10 23.18
C THR A 356 -17.78 -2.22 22.36
N THR A 357 -18.95 -2.03 23.00
CA THR A 357 -20.22 -1.87 22.30
C THR A 357 -20.35 -0.46 21.72
N VAL A 358 -20.63 -0.38 20.42
CA VAL A 358 -20.82 0.86 19.65
C VAL A 358 -22.30 1.18 19.49
N GLY A 359 -23.14 0.17 19.24
CA GLY A 359 -24.55 0.36 18.91
C GLY A 359 -24.82 0.23 17.40
N ALA A 360 -25.91 0.83 16.92
CA ALA A 360 -26.27 0.75 15.51
C ALA A 360 -25.49 1.80 14.71
N LEU A 361 -24.95 1.40 13.56
CA LEU A 361 -24.44 2.36 12.57
C LEU A 361 -25.55 2.79 11.62
N ASP A 362 -25.38 3.98 11.04
CA ASP A 362 -26.37 4.53 10.12
C ASP A 362 -26.60 3.66 8.86
N PRO A 363 -27.83 3.62 8.31
CA PRO A 363 -28.18 2.69 7.23
C PRO A 363 -27.31 2.79 5.97
N GLN A 364 -26.86 3.99 5.61
CA GLN A 364 -25.99 4.20 4.45
C GLN A 364 -24.59 3.59 4.64
N LEU A 365 -24.09 3.56 5.88
CA LEU A 365 -22.80 2.96 6.22
C LEU A 365 -22.90 1.43 6.24
N ILE A 366 -24.00 0.91 6.79
CA ILE A 366 -24.33 -0.52 6.72
C ILE A 366 -24.49 -0.96 5.27
N GLY A 367 -25.22 -0.19 4.46
CA GLY A 367 -25.39 -0.46 3.04
C GLY A 367 -24.07 -0.49 2.26
N TYR A 368 -23.11 0.35 2.64
CA TYR A 368 -21.75 0.34 2.07
C TYR A 368 -20.98 -0.94 2.44
N MET A 369 -21.04 -1.36 3.71
CA MET A 369 -20.26 -2.50 4.20
C MET A 369 -20.86 -3.88 3.86
N MET A 370 -22.19 -4.02 3.76
CA MET A 370 -22.84 -5.35 3.73
C MET A 370 -22.46 -6.23 2.55
N PRO A 371 -22.30 -5.71 1.32
CA PRO A 371 -21.76 -6.52 0.23
C PRO A 371 -20.45 -7.23 0.61
N HIS A 372 -19.55 -6.54 1.34
CA HIS A 372 -18.27 -7.09 1.77
C HIS A 372 -18.40 -8.06 2.96
N VAL A 373 -19.30 -7.78 3.91
CA VAL A 373 -19.58 -8.73 5.01
C VAL A 373 -20.12 -10.05 4.46
N ILE A 374 -21.00 -10.00 3.45
CA ILE A 374 -21.49 -11.19 2.76
C ILE A 374 -20.36 -11.91 2.01
N GLN A 375 -19.47 -11.16 1.36
CA GLN A 375 -18.26 -11.72 0.72
C GLN A 375 -17.39 -12.47 1.75
N HIS A 376 -17.16 -11.91 2.94
CA HIS A 376 -16.37 -12.54 4.00
C HIS A 376 -17.00 -13.86 4.50
N GLU A 377 -18.32 -13.89 4.66
CA GLU A 377 -19.03 -15.11 5.09
C GLU A 377 -19.03 -16.18 3.99
N LEU A 378 -19.19 -15.79 2.72
CA LEU A 378 -19.11 -16.73 1.60
C LEU A 378 -17.69 -17.28 1.40
N PHE A 379 -16.66 -16.45 1.62
CA PHE A 379 -15.27 -16.89 1.67
C PHE A 379 -15.07 -18.04 2.66
N ILE A 380 -15.42 -17.84 3.94
CA ILE A 380 -15.09 -18.83 4.97
C ILE A 380 -15.87 -20.13 4.77
N ARG A 381 -17.12 -20.03 4.27
CA ARG A 381 -17.88 -21.21 3.86
C ARG A 381 -17.28 -21.91 2.65
N ALA A 382 -16.78 -21.19 1.65
CA ALA A 382 -16.09 -21.81 0.52
C ALA A 382 -14.91 -22.65 1.01
N ALA A 383 -14.09 -22.08 1.89
CA ALA A 383 -12.90 -22.71 2.43
C ALA A 383 -13.21 -23.93 3.34
N MET A 384 -14.20 -23.80 4.25
CA MET A 384 -14.54 -24.87 5.19
C MET A 384 -15.40 -25.99 4.57
N GLU A 385 -16.37 -25.64 3.72
CA GLU A 385 -17.28 -26.62 3.12
C GLU A 385 -16.71 -27.23 1.83
N GLY A 386 -15.69 -26.60 1.24
CA GLY A 386 -15.11 -26.95 -0.06
C GLY A 386 -16.05 -26.60 -1.23
N ARG A 387 -16.91 -25.59 -1.06
CA ARG A 387 -17.94 -25.21 -2.03
C ARG A 387 -17.45 -24.11 -2.96
N ARG A 388 -17.07 -24.50 -4.17
CA ARG A 388 -16.64 -23.59 -5.25
C ARG A 388 -17.68 -22.53 -5.60
N ASP A 389 -18.98 -22.84 -5.51
CA ASP A 389 -20.04 -21.90 -5.85
C ASP A 389 -20.17 -20.73 -4.87
N HIS A 390 -19.69 -20.88 -3.62
CA HIS A 390 -19.58 -19.76 -2.71
C HIS A 390 -18.53 -18.73 -3.19
N VAL A 391 -17.47 -19.16 -3.89
CA VAL A 391 -16.50 -18.24 -4.51
C VAL A 391 -17.17 -17.38 -5.57
N TYR A 392 -18.01 -17.99 -6.42
CA TYR A 392 -18.76 -17.25 -7.44
C TYR A 392 -19.71 -16.25 -6.80
N GLN A 393 -20.47 -16.69 -5.80
CA GLN A 393 -21.43 -15.85 -5.09
C GLN A 393 -20.75 -14.70 -4.36
N ALA A 394 -19.55 -14.92 -3.81
CA ALA A 394 -18.75 -13.89 -3.17
C ALA A 394 -18.32 -12.81 -4.18
N CYS A 395 -17.89 -13.19 -5.38
CA CYS A 395 -17.57 -12.24 -6.46
C CYS A 395 -18.83 -11.59 -7.06
N MET A 396 -19.98 -12.27 -7.09
CA MET A 396 -21.25 -11.67 -7.57
C MET A 396 -21.77 -10.57 -6.63
N ASN A 397 -21.51 -10.70 -5.33
CA ASN A 397 -21.89 -9.67 -4.35
C ASN A 397 -20.84 -8.55 -4.22
N ASP A 398 -19.66 -8.71 -4.83
CA ASP A 398 -18.66 -7.65 -4.85
C ASP A 398 -19.13 -6.46 -5.71
N PRO A 399 -19.22 -5.23 -5.18
CA PRO A 399 -19.77 -4.10 -5.91
C PRO A 399 -19.01 -3.74 -7.20
N LEU A 400 -17.68 -3.83 -7.19
CA LEU A 400 -16.85 -3.53 -8.35
C LEU A 400 -17.06 -4.57 -9.45
N THR A 401 -17.02 -5.84 -9.08
CA THR A 401 -17.22 -6.97 -10.00
C THR A 401 -18.62 -6.95 -10.60
N ALA A 402 -19.66 -6.80 -9.77
CA ALA A 402 -21.05 -6.79 -10.20
C ALA A 402 -21.36 -5.62 -11.16
N ALA A 403 -20.69 -4.49 -10.99
CA ALA A 403 -20.85 -3.32 -11.86
C ALA A 403 -20.08 -3.44 -13.19
N THR A 404 -19.08 -4.30 -13.27
CA THR A 404 -18.14 -4.35 -14.41
C THR A 404 -18.43 -5.48 -15.39
N MET A 405 -18.95 -6.62 -14.92
CA MET A 405 -19.04 -7.83 -15.74
C MET A 405 -20.35 -8.61 -15.56
N SER A 406 -20.70 -9.40 -16.57
CA SER A 406 -21.86 -10.31 -16.52
C SER A 406 -21.62 -11.52 -15.62
N LEU A 407 -22.69 -12.16 -15.14
CA LEU A 407 -22.61 -13.34 -14.27
C LEU A 407 -21.78 -14.49 -14.87
N ASP A 408 -21.91 -14.75 -16.17
CA ASP A 408 -21.12 -15.80 -16.85
C ASP A 408 -19.63 -15.47 -16.90
N GLN A 409 -19.28 -14.18 -17.04
CA GLN A 409 -17.89 -13.72 -16.95
C GLN A 409 -17.34 -13.87 -15.53
N ILE A 410 -18.14 -13.57 -14.50
CA ILE A 410 -17.75 -13.75 -13.09
C ILE A 410 -17.40 -15.21 -12.82
N VAL A 411 -18.28 -16.15 -13.19
CA VAL A 411 -18.03 -17.59 -12.97
C VAL A 411 -16.79 -18.06 -13.74
N ALA A 412 -16.62 -17.64 -14.99
CA ALA A 412 -15.45 -17.97 -15.80
C ALA A 412 -14.15 -17.42 -15.21
N MET A 413 -14.14 -16.16 -14.75
CA MET A 413 -12.98 -15.55 -14.10
C MET A 413 -12.61 -16.28 -12.80
N CYS A 414 -13.59 -16.59 -11.96
CA CYS A 414 -13.34 -17.37 -10.75
C CYS A 414 -12.76 -18.74 -11.08
N ASP A 415 -13.25 -19.40 -12.13
CA ASP A 415 -12.72 -20.69 -12.57
C ASP A 415 -11.27 -20.60 -13.05
N GLU A 416 -10.94 -19.55 -13.79
CA GLU A 416 -9.58 -19.29 -14.24
C GLU A 416 -8.65 -18.95 -13.07
N LEU A 417 -9.10 -18.15 -12.10
CA LEU A 417 -8.35 -17.85 -10.87
C LEU A 417 -8.09 -19.11 -10.03
N ILE A 418 -9.08 -20.03 -9.93
CA ILE A 418 -8.90 -21.32 -9.24
C ILE A 418 -7.81 -22.15 -9.92
N VAL A 419 -7.84 -22.23 -11.25
CA VAL A 419 -6.80 -22.91 -12.03
C VAL A 419 -5.45 -22.21 -11.88
N GLY A 420 -5.44 -20.87 -11.85
CA GLY A 420 -4.23 -20.08 -11.79
C GLY A 420 -3.46 -20.20 -10.47
N HIS A 421 -4.18 -20.31 -9.36
CA HIS A 421 -3.57 -20.47 -8.03
C HIS A 421 -3.32 -21.94 -7.64
N GLY A 422 -4.11 -22.87 -8.19
CA GLY A 422 -4.02 -24.30 -7.90
C GLY A 422 -4.37 -24.67 -6.45
N PHE A 423 -4.50 -25.96 -6.17
CA PHE A 423 -4.83 -26.46 -4.83
C PHE A 423 -3.57 -26.87 -4.07
N GLU A 424 -3.56 -26.67 -2.75
CA GLU A 424 -2.42 -27.02 -1.87
C GLU A 424 -2.00 -28.50 -2.01
N LYS A 425 -2.97 -29.42 -2.08
CA LYS A 425 -2.73 -30.86 -2.27
C LYS A 425 -1.98 -31.21 -3.57
N ASP A 426 -2.04 -30.31 -4.55
CA ASP A 426 -1.41 -30.44 -5.87
C ASP A 426 -0.20 -29.49 -6.02
N GLY A 427 0.28 -28.88 -4.93
CA GLY A 427 1.41 -27.95 -4.90
C GLY A 427 1.06 -26.48 -5.19
N GLY A 428 -0.22 -26.13 -5.25
CA GLY A 428 -0.73 -24.76 -5.30
C GLY A 428 -0.99 -24.15 -3.92
N PHE A 429 -1.94 -23.22 -3.83
CA PHE A 429 -2.20 -22.46 -2.58
C PHE A 429 -3.62 -22.56 -2.03
N LEU A 430 -4.61 -22.90 -2.86
CA LEU A 430 -6.02 -22.87 -2.46
C LEU A 430 -6.40 -24.11 -1.63
N PRO A 431 -7.38 -24.00 -0.71
CA PRO A 431 -8.02 -25.16 -0.09
C PRO A 431 -8.75 -25.99 -1.15
N ASP A 432 -9.10 -27.23 -0.80
CA ASP A 432 -9.83 -28.11 -1.72
C ASP A 432 -11.25 -27.61 -1.99
N LEU A 433 -11.49 -27.10 -3.21
CA LEU A 433 -12.80 -26.66 -3.69
C LEU A 433 -13.42 -27.73 -4.57
N ASP A 434 -14.14 -28.67 -3.95
CA ASP A 434 -14.77 -29.80 -4.62
C ASP A 434 -16.02 -29.39 -5.39
N ALA A 435 -15.92 -29.42 -6.73
CA ALA A 435 -17.03 -29.16 -7.63
C ALA A 435 -18.24 -30.09 -7.43
N LYS A 436 -18.05 -31.28 -6.83
CA LYS A 436 -19.17 -32.19 -6.54
C LYS A 436 -20.04 -31.72 -5.37
N LYS A 437 -19.50 -30.83 -4.52
CA LYS A 437 -20.24 -30.23 -3.39
C LYS A 437 -21.02 -28.98 -3.78
N THR A 438 -20.82 -28.46 -4.99
CA THR A 438 -21.41 -27.19 -5.41
C THR A 438 -22.88 -27.37 -5.80
N ARG A 439 -23.68 -26.32 -5.61
CA ARG A 439 -25.08 -26.28 -6.06
C ARG A 439 -25.24 -25.57 -7.40
N VAL A 440 -24.30 -24.68 -7.72
CA VAL A 440 -24.25 -23.95 -8.99
C VAL A 440 -23.18 -24.60 -9.89
N PRO A 441 -23.43 -24.77 -11.20
CA PRO A 441 -22.43 -25.28 -12.13
C PRO A 441 -21.26 -24.31 -12.29
N SER A 442 -20.09 -24.85 -12.67
CA SER A 442 -18.96 -24.05 -13.12
C SER A 442 -19.22 -23.50 -14.53
N SER A 443 -18.29 -22.70 -15.05
CA SER A 443 -18.38 -22.11 -16.39
C SER A 443 -18.36 -23.12 -17.54
N GLY A 444 -17.96 -24.38 -17.27
CA GLY A 444 -17.74 -25.40 -18.29
C GLY A 444 -16.55 -25.14 -19.22
N LYS A 445 -15.78 -24.07 -18.98
CA LYS A 445 -14.59 -23.70 -19.77
C LYS A 445 -13.35 -24.41 -19.24
N SER A 446 -12.40 -24.65 -20.14
CA SER A 446 -11.07 -25.15 -19.78
C SER A 446 -10.08 -23.99 -19.76
N PHE A 447 -9.27 -23.92 -18.71
CA PHE A 447 -8.22 -22.91 -18.53
C PHE A 447 -6.87 -23.59 -18.32
N ASN A 448 -5.80 -22.91 -18.70
CA ASN A 448 -4.43 -23.33 -18.40
C ASN A 448 -3.87 -22.44 -17.29
N PRO A 449 -3.11 -22.97 -16.33
CA PRO A 449 -2.46 -22.15 -15.33
C PRO A 449 -1.45 -21.21 -16.01
N PRO A 450 -1.45 -19.91 -15.67
CA PRO A 450 -0.50 -18.98 -16.24
C PRO A 450 0.90 -19.26 -15.70
N THR A 451 1.92 -19.05 -16.52
CA THR A 451 3.31 -19.16 -16.06
C THR A 451 3.79 -17.82 -15.45
N PRO A 452 4.70 -17.82 -14.45
CA PRO A 452 5.27 -16.58 -13.92
C PRO A 452 5.91 -15.69 -14.99
N LYS A 453 6.48 -16.31 -16.04
CA LYS A 453 7.06 -15.59 -17.18
C LYS A 453 6.00 -14.85 -17.99
N GLU A 454 4.85 -15.46 -18.26
CA GLU A 454 3.75 -14.82 -18.99
C GLU A 454 3.15 -13.67 -18.18
N LEU A 455 2.94 -13.88 -16.87
CA LEU A 455 2.42 -12.86 -15.96
C LEU A 455 3.35 -11.64 -15.89
N ARG A 456 4.66 -11.87 -15.70
CA ARG A 456 5.65 -10.78 -15.68
C ARG A 456 5.75 -10.09 -17.03
N ALA A 457 5.70 -10.83 -18.14
CA ALA A 457 5.70 -10.21 -19.47
C ALA A 457 4.45 -9.35 -19.71
N SER A 458 3.28 -9.78 -19.22
CA SER A 458 2.04 -9.00 -19.28
C SER A 458 2.16 -7.71 -18.46
N TRP A 459 2.66 -7.82 -17.24
CA TRP A 459 2.94 -6.66 -16.37
C TRP A 459 3.94 -5.68 -16.99
N ASP A 460 5.08 -6.19 -17.47
CA ASP A 460 6.11 -5.38 -18.14
C ASP A 460 5.56 -4.69 -19.39
N ALA A 461 4.67 -5.35 -20.13
CA ALA A 461 3.99 -4.76 -21.27
C ALA A 461 2.99 -3.66 -20.84
N ALA A 462 2.20 -3.90 -19.79
CA ALA A 462 1.28 -2.90 -19.24
C ALA A 462 2.03 -1.65 -18.73
N GLN A 463 3.21 -1.84 -18.12
CA GLN A 463 4.09 -0.74 -17.73
C GLN A 463 4.63 -0.01 -18.96
N LYS A 464 5.06 -0.70 -20.02
CA LYS A 464 5.55 -0.07 -21.26
C LYS A 464 4.53 0.87 -21.91
N VAL A 465 3.23 0.58 -21.83
CA VAL A 465 2.18 1.46 -22.36
C VAL A 465 2.12 2.81 -21.63
N GLY A 466 2.53 2.88 -20.35
CA GLY A 466 2.74 4.14 -19.63
C GLY A 466 4.11 4.81 -19.89
N HIS A 467 5.06 4.09 -20.49
CA HIS A 467 6.45 4.51 -20.69
C HIS A 467 6.78 4.98 -22.12
N GLU A 468 5.93 4.70 -23.12
CA GLU A 468 6.21 5.07 -24.51
C GLU A 468 6.34 6.59 -24.74
N ASP A 469 5.82 7.39 -23.82
CA ASP A 469 5.76 8.85 -23.91
C ASP A 469 6.87 9.55 -23.11
N ALA A 470 7.64 8.82 -22.31
CA ALA A 470 8.70 9.41 -21.48
C ALA A 470 9.92 9.81 -22.33
N ILE A 471 10.45 11.01 -22.09
CA ILE A 471 11.67 11.47 -22.75
C ILE A 471 12.88 10.88 -22.03
N LEU A 472 13.63 10.03 -22.72
CA LEU A 472 14.71 9.24 -22.11
C LEU A 472 16.10 9.87 -22.24
N ASN A 473 16.29 10.69 -23.27
CA ASN A 473 17.60 11.24 -23.62
C ASN A 473 17.70 12.68 -23.16
N TRP A 474 18.60 12.95 -22.22
CA TRP A 474 18.86 14.29 -21.71
C TRP A 474 20.34 14.63 -21.76
N LYS A 475 20.63 15.91 -21.94
CA LYS A 475 21.89 16.52 -21.54
C LYS A 475 21.65 17.24 -20.22
N VAL A 476 22.54 17.09 -19.25
CA VAL A 476 22.43 17.69 -17.92
C VAL A 476 23.64 18.57 -17.65
N LEU A 477 23.42 19.71 -17.00
CA LEU A 477 24.44 20.68 -16.61
C LEU A 477 24.26 21.12 -15.15
N GLY A 478 25.34 21.13 -14.38
CA GLY A 478 25.35 21.41 -12.94
C GLY A 478 25.98 20.25 -12.14
N ALA A 479 25.89 20.22 -10.81
CA ALA A 479 25.10 21.09 -9.93
C ALA A 479 25.66 22.52 -9.78
N PHE A 480 24.78 23.51 -9.65
CA PHE A 480 25.09 24.89 -9.27
C PHE A 480 24.66 25.12 -7.83
N ALA A 481 25.57 25.48 -6.93
CA ALA A 481 25.19 25.90 -5.58
C ALA A 481 24.36 27.18 -5.66
N SER A 482 23.15 27.15 -5.10
CA SER A 482 22.14 28.18 -5.31
C SER A 482 21.51 28.76 -4.04
N GLY A 483 21.75 28.15 -2.88
CA GLY A 483 21.03 28.52 -1.66
C GLY A 483 19.53 28.26 -1.80
N GLU A 484 18.73 28.95 -0.99
CA GLU A 484 17.26 28.87 -1.01
C GLU A 484 16.63 29.49 -2.27
N ASN A 485 17.37 30.27 -3.06
CA ASN A 485 16.86 31.00 -4.21
C ASN A 485 17.10 30.26 -5.55
N GLY A 486 17.21 28.94 -5.51
CA GLY A 486 17.60 28.13 -6.67
C GLY A 486 16.75 28.34 -7.90
N ILE A 487 15.42 28.40 -7.75
CA ILE A 487 14.51 28.48 -8.89
C ILE A 487 14.61 29.84 -9.60
N SER A 488 14.87 30.90 -8.82
CA SER A 488 14.86 32.29 -9.27
C SER A 488 16.22 32.78 -9.79
N THR A 489 17.30 32.08 -9.45
CA THR A 489 18.67 32.49 -9.81
C THR A 489 19.08 31.86 -11.14
N ALA A 490 19.22 32.65 -12.19
CA ALA A 490 19.71 32.16 -13.48
C ALA A 490 21.23 31.87 -13.42
N PHE A 491 21.62 30.64 -13.75
CA PHE A 491 23.04 30.22 -13.81
C PHE A 491 23.55 30.09 -15.23
N VAL A 492 22.62 29.92 -16.17
CA VAL A 492 22.81 29.98 -17.62
C VAL A 492 21.69 30.85 -18.19
N PRO A 493 21.78 31.35 -19.43
CA PRO A 493 20.63 31.99 -20.08
C PRO A 493 19.41 31.07 -19.99
N GLU A 494 18.22 31.57 -19.66
CA GLU A 494 17.00 30.76 -19.44
C GLU A 494 16.01 30.89 -20.61
N ASN A 495 16.42 31.47 -21.74
CA ASN A 495 15.58 31.83 -22.90
C ASN A 495 16.01 31.16 -24.22
N ILE A 496 16.65 29.99 -24.16
CA ILE A 496 17.64 29.62 -25.20
C ILE A 496 17.08 28.92 -26.45
N ASP A 497 17.79 29.11 -27.56
CA ASP A 497 17.75 28.41 -28.83
C ASP A 497 18.91 27.37 -28.97
N GLU A 498 19.28 27.01 -30.20
CA GLU A 498 20.34 26.05 -30.57
C GLU A 498 21.71 26.32 -29.90
N SER A 499 21.91 27.54 -29.40
CA SER A 499 23.15 27.98 -28.77
C SER A 499 23.38 27.46 -27.35
N VAL A 500 22.40 26.87 -26.63
CA VAL A 500 22.58 26.48 -25.20
C VAL A 500 23.69 25.45 -24.96
N LEU A 501 24.00 24.66 -25.99
CA LEU A 501 25.05 23.65 -25.95
C LEU A 501 26.44 24.22 -26.25
N SER A 502 26.54 25.48 -26.73
CA SER A 502 27.77 26.12 -27.19
C SER A 502 28.04 27.52 -26.59
N THR A 503 27.01 28.23 -26.10
CA THR A 503 27.12 29.57 -25.51
C THR A 503 26.85 29.52 -24.03
N GLY A 504 27.93 29.64 -23.27
CA GLY A 504 27.92 29.69 -21.81
C GLY A 504 28.99 28.75 -21.34
N THR A 505 30.23 29.24 -21.25
CA THR A 505 31.25 28.59 -20.42
C THR A 505 30.62 28.48 -19.03
N PRO A 506 30.26 27.29 -18.56
CA PRO A 506 29.71 27.15 -17.22
C PRO A 506 30.78 27.67 -16.24
N PRO A 507 30.42 28.25 -15.09
CA PRO A 507 31.40 28.62 -14.06
C PRO A 507 32.40 27.47 -13.85
N GLU A 508 33.69 27.80 -13.75
CA GLU A 508 34.84 26.89 -13.98
C GLU A 508 34.59 25.43 -13.55
N GLY A 509 34.55 24.52 -14.54
CA GLY A 509 34.57 23.07 -14.33
C GLY A 509 33.28 22.29 -14.64
N ASN A 510 32.19 22.96 -15.02
CA ASN A 510 30.95 22.29 -15.44
C ASN A 510 30.87 22.12 -16.97
N GLU A 511 30.37 20.99 -17.44
CA GLU A 511 30.12 20.67 -18.86
C GLU A 511 28.81 19.91 -18.99
N TRP A 512 28.14 20.01 -20.15
CA TRP A 512 26.96 19.21 -20.45
C TRP A 512 27.32 17.72 -20.52
N LYS A 513 26.71 16.91 -19.67
CA LYS A 513 26.90 15.46 -19.61
C LYS A 513 25.64 14.72 -20.00
N GLY A 514 25.76 13.44 -20.36
CA GLY A 514 24.59 12.59 -20.56
C GLY A 514 23.80 12.41 -19.26
N GLY A 515 22.53 12.82 -19.26
CA GLY A 515 21.53 12.42 -18.28
C GLY A 515 20.73 11.27 -18.87
N ILE A 516 21.10 10.04 -18.52
CA ILE A 516 20.34 8.88 -18.98
C ILE A 516 19.21 8.65 -17.98
N ALA A 517 17.97 8.81 -18.44
CA ALA A 517 16.81 8.42 -17.66
C ALA A 517 16.83 6.91 -17.42
N ASP A 518 16.36 6.47 -16.25
CA ASP A 518 16.18 5.04 -16.01
C ASP A 518 15.06 4.47 -16.89
N LYS A 519 14.79 3.16 -16.74
CA LYS A 519 13.75 2.46 -17.51
C LYS A 519 12.34 3.02 -17.27
N ARG A 520 12.15 3.88 -16.26
CA ARG A 520 10.88 4.53 -15.90
C ARG A 520 10.85 6.00 -16.34
N GLY A 521 11.86 6.48 -17.07
CA GLY A 521 11.93 7.86 -17.57
C GLY A 521 12.38 8.89 -16.53
N PHE A 522 12.87 8.45 -15.36
CA PHE A 522 13.35 9.34 -14.31
C PHE A 522 14.86 9.59 -14.44
N VAL A 523 15.25 10.86 -14.47
CA VAL A 523 16.64 11.30 -14.49
C VAL A 523 17.09 11.58 -13.06
N ASN A 524 17.98 10.74 -12.55
CA ASN A 524 18.56 10.92 -11.23
C ASN A 524 19.73 11.93 -11.31
N LEU A 525 19.47 13.17 -10.91
CA LEU A 525 20.46 14.25 -10.94
C LEU A 525 21.58 14.02 -9.91
N ARG A 526 21.40 13.16 -8.91
CA ARG A 526 22.47 12.81 -7.97
C ARG A 526 23.61 12.09 -8.65
N LYS A 527 23.27 11.22 -9.60
CA LYS A 527 24.25 10.50 -10.43
C LYS A 527 24.86 11.41 -11.49
N SER A 528 24.07 12.28 -12.11
CA SER A 528 24.50 13.08 -13.28
C SER A 528 25.14 14.42 -12.93
N ALA A 529 24.68 15.09 -11.88
CA ALA A 529 25.06 16.45 -11.47
C ALA A 529 25.71 16.50 -10.07
N GLY A 530 25.74 15.38 -9.33
CA GLY A 530 26.39 15.25 -8.02
C GLY A 530 25.44 15.40 -6.83
N ASN A 531 25.98 15.31 -5.61
CA ASN A 531 25.20 15.35 -4.37
C ASN A 531 25.46 16.65 -3.61
N VAL A 532 24.83 17.75 -4.05
CA VAL A 532 24.96 19.09 -3.46
C VAL A 532 23.61 19.53 -2.92
N SER A 533 23.53 19.98 -1.67
CA SER A 533 22.31 20.57 -1.08
C SER A 533 22.14 22.01 -1.55
N PHE A 534 20.90 22.52 -1.59
CA PHE A 534 20.61 23.88 -2.03
C PHE A 534 21.24 24.21 -3.38
N ALA A 535 20.91 23.39 -4.39
CA ALA A 535 21.52 23.44 -5.70
C ALA A 535 20.48 23.47 -6.82
N ALA A 536 20.90 23.92 -8.01
CA ALA A 536 20.13 23.83 -9.24
C ALA A 536 20.90 23.03 -10.30
N ALA A 537 20.17 22.32 -11.16
CA ALA A 537 20.72 21.70 -12.35
C ALA A 537 19.80 21.99 -13.54
N TYR A 538 20.38 22.02 -14.74
CA TYR A 538 19.66 22.18 -15.98
C TYR A 538 19.63 20.88 -16.74
N ALA A 539 18.53 20.62 -17.43
CA ALA A 539 18.42 19.51 -18.37
C ALA A 539 17.88 19.99 -19.71
N TYR A 540 18.45 19.50 -20.80
CA TYR A 540 18.11 19.87 -22.16
C TYR A 540 17.83 18.64 -23.01
N THR A 541 16.80 18.72 -23.85
CA THR A 541 16.50 17.71 -24.86
C THR A 541 15.78 18.33 -26.07
N GLU A 542 15.70 17.55 -27.14
CA GLU A 542 15.02 17.90 -28.39
C GLU A 542 13.93 16.88 -28.68
N ILE A 543 12.75 17.38 -29.05
CA ILE A 543 11.57 16.59 -29.40
C ILE A 543 11.27 16.84 -30.87
N GLU A 544 11.51 15.85 -31.71
CA GLU A 544 11.11 15.89 -33.12
C GLU A 544 9.62 15.59 -33.26
N THR A 545 8.89 16.46 -33.94
CA THR A 545 7.43 16.36 -34.14
C THR A 545 7.10 16.43 -35.63
N ILE A 546 6.36 15.44 -36.15
CA ILE A 546 6.08 15.29 -37.59
C ILE A 546 5.03 16.29 -38.10
N HIS A 547 4.04 16.64 -37.27
CA HIS A 547 3.04 17.67 -37.58
C HIS A 547 2.77 18.52 -36.34
N SER A 548 2.59 19.83 -36.50
CA SER A 548 2.32 20.70 -35.38
C SER A 548 1.02 20.31 -34.66
N ARG A 549 1.04 20.24 -33.33
CA ARG A 549 -0.10 19.78 -32.53
C ARG A 549 -0.10 20.37 -31.13
N GLU A 550 -1.28 20.46 -30.55
CA GLU A 550 -1.46 20.62 -29.11
C GLU A 550 -1.34 19.25 -28.42
N THR A 551 -0.66 19.21 -27.28
CA THR A 551 -0.48 17.99 -26.48
C THR A 551 -0.24 18.35 -25.02
N ALA A 552 -0.47 17.40 -24.12
CA ALA A 552 -0.04 17.51 -22.73
C ALA A 552 1.46 17.23 -22.61
N LEU A 553 2.19 18.07 -21.86
CA LEU A 553 3.52 17.77 -21.34
C LEU A 553 3.36 17.49 -19.86
N LYS A 554 3.62 16.24 -19.46
CA LYS A 554 3.55 15.80 -18.06
C LYS A 554 4.96 15.81 -17.48
N TYR A 555 5.11 16.24 -16.25
CA TYR A 555 6.37 16.23 -15.55
C TYR A 555 6.22 15.75 -14.11
N LEU A 556 7.32 15.25 -13.58
CA LEU A 556 7.51 14.91 -12.18
C LEU A 556 8.84 15.54 -11.77
N ALA A 557 8.87 16.21 -10.63
CA ALA A 557 10.10 16.72 -10.03
C ALA A 557 10.12 16.44 -8.53
N ASP A 558 11.32 16.22 -7.98
CA ASP A 558 11.48 15.96 -6.55
C ASP A 558 11.38 17.23 -5.70
N ASP A 559 11.79 18.37 -6.25
CA ASP A 559 11.73 19.71 -5.67
C ASP A 559 11.29 20.68 -6.79
N GLY A 560 11.64 21.97 -6.72
CA GLY A 560 11.23 22.96 -7.69
C GLY A 560 11.66 22.65 -9.12
N ILE A 561 10.79 22.96 -10.07
CA ILE A 561 11.00 22.75 -11.50
C ILE A 561 10.51 23.93 -12.32
N LYS A 562 11.33 24.35 -13.27
CA LYS A 562 11.00 25.38 -14.25
C LYS A 562 11.27 24.85 -15.64
N ILE A 563 10.32 25.04 -16.55
CA ILE A 563 10.32 24.42 -17.87
C ILE A 563 10.14 25.47 -18.96
N TRP A 564 10.99 25.42 -19.97
CA TRP A 564 10.89 26.23 -21.18
C TRP A 564 10.75 25.35 -22.42
N LEU A 565 9.79 25.67 -23.26
CA LEU A 565 9.59 25.08 -24.58
C LEU A 565 9.85 26.13 -25.65
N ASN A 566 10.81 25.86 -26.54
CA ASN A 566 11.21 26.76 -27.63
C ASN A 566 11.50 28.20 -27.14
N GLY A 567 12.19 28.32 -25.99
CA GLY A 567 12.56 29.59 -25.37
C GLY A 567 11.43 30.32 -24.62
N THR A 568 10.23 29.75 -24.57
CA THR A 568 9.09 30.29 -23.81
C THR A 568 8.92 29.50 -22.51
N GLU A 569 8.83 30.21 -21.38
CA GLU A 569 8.52 29.60 -20.07
C GLU A 569 7.08 29.07 -20.08
N ILE A 570 6.93 27.78 -19.78
CA ILE A 570 5.62 27.10 -19.78
C ILE A 570 5.22 26.61 -18.38
N GLN A 571 6.18 26.45 -17.46
CA GLN A 571 5.92 26.01 -16.09
C GLN A 571 6.98 26.53 -15.13
N ASN A 572 6.58 26.86 -13.89
CA ASN A 572 7.46 27.31 -12.83
C ASN A 572 6.86 26.98 -11.45
N ASP A 573 7.26 25.84 -10.89
CA ASP A 573 6.90 25.40 -9.55
C ASP A 573 8.10 25.50 -8.62
N ASP A 574 7.94 26.20 -7.50
CA ASP A 574 8.95 26.32 -6.45
C ASP A 574 8.47 25.64 -5.18
N VAL A 575 8.53 24.31 -5.19
CA VAL A 575 8.12 23.46 -4.07
C VAL A 575 9.30 22.66 -3.54
N LEU A 576 9.32 22.40 -2.24
CA LEU A 576 10.37 21.65 -1.55
C LEU A 576 9.95 20.18 -1.31
N SER A 577 9.15 19.64 -2.23
CA SER A 577 8.63 18.29 -2.15
C SER A 577 8.27 17.75 -3.52
N ARG A 578 8.32 16.42 -3.64
CA ARG A 578 8.03 15.73 -4.89
C ARG A 578 6.61 15.99 -5.34
N HIS A 579 6.47 16.39 -6.59
CA HIS A 579 5.19 16.72 -7.20
C HIS A 579 5.18 16.35 -8.69
N GLU A 580 3.98 16.16 -9.21
CA GLU A 580 3.72 15.96 -10.63
C GLU A 580 2.80 17.05 -11.14
N GLY A 581 2.93 17.36 -12.43
CA GLY A 581 2.09 18.36 -13.08
C GLY A 581 1.94 18.07 -14.57
N GLU A 582 0.99 18.78 -15.17
CA GLU A 582 0.70 18.70 -16.60
C GLU A 582 0.47 20.11 -17.14
N VAL A 583 1.11 20.42 -18.27
CA VAL A 583 0.90 21.67 -19.00
C VAL A 583 0.53 21.38 -20.45
N THR A 584 -0.54 22.01 -20.93
CA THR A 584 -0.91 21.93 -22.35
C THR A 584 0.06 22.78 -23.16
N VAL A 585 0.72 22.17 -24.14
CA VAL A 585 1.74 22.81 -24.98
C VAL A 585 1.43 22.64 -26.46
N TYR A 586 1.90 23.57 -27.27
CA TYR A 586 1.85 23.47 -28.72
C TYR A 586 3.24 23.12 -29.28
N LEU A 587 3.38 21.92 -29.82
CA LEU A 587 4.58 21.49 -30.53
C LEU A 587 4.49 21.91 -31.99
N LYS A 588 5.55 22.53 -32.51
CA LYS A 588 5.67 22.88 -33.93
C LYS A 588 6.12 21.65 -34.73
N GLU A 589 5.80 21.62 -36.01
CA GLU A 589 6.42 20.65 -36.92
C GLU A 589 7.95 20.89 -36.97
N GLY A 590 8.71 19.80 -36.93
CA GLY A 590 10.16 19.81 -36.77
C GLY A 590 10.63 19.69 -35.32
N ILE A 591 11.82 20.23 -35.03
CA ILE A 591 12.48 20.10 -33.72
C ILE A 591 11.89 21.13 -32.74
N ASN A 592 11.45 20.64 -31.58
CA ASN A 592 11.06 21.45 -30.43
C ASN A 592 12.09 21.28 -29.32
N ARG A 593 12.56 22.38 -28.74
CA ARG A 593 13.62 22.38 -27.73
C ARG A 593 13.03 22.53 -26.35
N LEU A 594 13.41 21.65 -25.43
CA LEU A 594 12.91 21.65 -24.07
C LEU A 594 14.10 21.83 -23.10
N LEU A 595 13.99 22.85 -22.26
CA LEU A 595 14.94 23.13 -21.18
C LEU A 595 14.21 23.03 -19.85
N LEU A 596 14.86 22.38 -18.89
CA LEU A 596 14.41 22.33 -17.51
C LEU A 596 15.48 22.94 -16.62
N LYS A 597 15.01 23.51 -15.53
CA LYS A 597 15.81 23.81 -14.34
C LYS A 597 15.15 23.12 -13.17
N VAL A 598 15.90 22.30 -12.47
CA VAL A 598 15.43 21.53 -11.32
C VAL A 598 16.26 21.95 -10.13
N THR A 599 15.60 22.32 -9.03
CA THR A 599 16.26 22.71 -7.79
C THR A 599 16.32 21.54 -6.83
N ARG A 600 17.09 21.70 -5.76
CA ARG A 600 17.09 20.82 -4.61
C ARG A 600 17.19 21.62 -3.32
N GLY A 601 16.38 21.26 -2.33
CA GLY A 601 16.41 21.77 -0.97
C GLY A 601 17.45 21.09 -0.07
N GLU A 602 17.07 20.84 1.19
CA GLU A 602 17.89 20.20 2.21
C GLU A 602 17.57 18.69 2.33
N GLY A 603 18.53 17.83 1.99
CA GLY A 603 18.37 16.37 2.05
C GLY A 603 17.68 15.77 0.81
N GLY A 604 17.25 14.50 0.89
CA GLY A 604 16.48 13.83 -0.18
C GLY A 604 17.27 13.31 -1.39
N ASP A 605 16.58 12.60 -2.29
CA ASP A 605 17.04 12.41 -3.67
C ASP A 605 16.88 13.73 -4.44
N TRP A 606 17.23 13.79 -5.73
CA TRP A 606 16.83 14.90 -6.60
C TRP A 606 16.86 14.43 -8.05
N GLY A 607 15.84 14.83 -8.81
CA GLY A 607 15.64 14.36 -10.16
C GLY A 607 14.30 14.78 -10.73
N PHE A 608 14.07 14.39 -11.98
CA PHE A 608 12.86 14.74 -12.70
C PHE A 608 12.49 13.66 -13.72
N SER A 609 11.26 13.69 -14.20
CA SER A 609 10.81 13.00 -15.40
C SER A 609 9.95 13.94 -16.22
N VAL A 610 10.02 13.82 -17.55
CA VAL A 610 9.08 14.49 -18.45
C VAL A 610 8.59 13.48 -19.47
N SER A 611 7.29 13.50 -19.75
CA SER A 611 6.67 12.73 -20.82
C SER A 611 5.80 13.61 -21.70
N VAL A 612 5.77 13.28 -22.98
CA VAL A 612 4.96 13.94 -24.01
C VAL A 612 4.32 12.82 -24.83
N PRO A 613 2.97 12.68 -24.81
CA PRO A 613 2.26 11.67 -25.56
C PRO A 613 2.69 11.64 -27.01
N LYS A 614 3.03 10.47 -27.58
CA LYS A 614 3.29 10.35 -29.02
C LYS A 614 2.06 10.76 -29.82
N ALA A 615 2.28 11.22 -31.05
CA ALA A 615 1.15 11.50 -31.94
C ALA A 615 0.46 10.16 -32.25
N ASN A 616 -0.85 10.07 -32.00
CA ASN A 616 -1.66 8.96 -32.50
C ASN A 616 -1.66 9.06 -34.03
N PHE A 617 -1.01 8.11 -34.71
CA PHE A 617 -1.03 8.02 -36.17
C PHE A 617 -2.36 7.48 -36.67
#